data_AF-A0AAW4YAH7-F1
#
_entry.id   AF-A0AAW4YAH7-F1
#
_cell.length_a   1.000
_cell.length_b   1.000
_cell.length_c   1.000
_cell.angle_alpha   90.00
_cell.angle_beta   90.00
_cell.angle_gamma   90.00
#
_symmetry.space_group_name_H-M   'P 1'
#
loop_
_entity.id
_entity.type
_entity.pdbx_description
1 polymer ?
#
loop_
_entity_poly.entity_id
_entity_poly.type
_entity_poly.pdbx_seq_one_letter_code
_entity_poly.pdbx_strand_id
1 'polypeptide(L)' 'METNQYEELSEVLELTENQKLRLYIYQERQNKNIKQDNKDATQSTEEKREKRQKILDIKDDVTRQNAIAKNIELFN' A
#
# COMPACT_ATOMS: atom_id res chain seq x y z
N MET A 1 15.18 -0.66 -10.84
CA MET A 1 13.99 -1.21 -11.52
C MET A 1 14.30 -2.66 -11.82
N GLU A 2 13.56 -3.60 -11.23
CA GLU A 2 13.76 -5.05 -11.41
C GLU A 2 12.90 -5.59 -12.57
N THR A 3 13.08 -5.03 -13.77
CA THR A 3 12.31 -5.44 -14.96
C THR A 3 12.92 -6.65 -15.69
N ASN A 4 14.13 -7.09 -15.34
CA ASN A 4 14.88 -8.09 -16.12
C ASN A 4 14.51 -9.54 -15.88
N GLN A 5 14.05 -9.93 -14.69
CA GLN A 5 13.98 -11.35 -14.32
C GLN A 5 12.98 -12.14 -15.17
N TYR A 6 11.85 -11.54 -15.54
CA TYR A 6 10.84 -12.23 -16.32
C TYR A 6 11.14 -12.28 -17.81
N GLU A 7 11.87 -11.29 -18.31
CA GLU A 7 12.32 -11.27 -19.70
C GLU A 7 13.38 -12.35 -19.92
N GLU A 8 14.38 -12.41 -19.02
CA GLU A 8 15.39 -13.48 -18.98
C GLU A 8 14.74 -14.87 -18.83
N LEU A 9 13.75 -15.02 -17.95
CA LEU A 9 13.05 -16.30 -17.78
C LEU A 9 12.24 -16.70 -19.03
N SER A 10 11.68 -15.73 -19.76
CA SER A 10 10.92 -15.98 -20.98
C SER A 10 11.78 -16.48 -22.13
N GLU A 11 13.06 -16.07 -22.15
CA GLU A 11 14.06 -16.53 -23.11
C GLU A 11 14.57 -17.92 -22.76
N VAL A 12 14.90 -18.17 -21.49
CA VAL A 12 15.35 -19.48 -21.00
C VAL A 12 14.29 -20.57 -21.19
N LEU A 13 13.01 -20.21 -21.03
CA LEU A 13 11.88 -21.12 -21.24
C LEU A 13 11.43 -21.23 -22.70
N GLU A 14 12.12 -20.54 -23.62
CA GLU A 14 11.82 -20.52 -25.05
C GLU A 14 10.33 -20.25 -25.34
N LEU A 15 9.73 -19.31 -24.60
CA LEU A 15 8.31 -19.02 -24.75
C LEU A 15 8.02 -18.50 -26.15
N THR A 16 6.93 -18.99 -26.75
CA THR A 16 6.40 -18.45 -28.00
C THR A 16 5.99 -16.99 -27.83
N GLU A 17 5.98 -16.21 -28.91
CA GLU A 17 5.58 -14.79 -28.87
C GLU A 17 4.20 -14.59 -28.23
N ASN A 18 3.26 -15.50 -28.47
CA ASN A 18 1.93 -15.46 -27.86
C ASN A 18 1.98 -15.67 -26.33
N GLN A 19 2.84 -16.55 -25.85
CA GLN A 19 3.04 -16.77 -24.41
C GLN A 19 3.73 -15.57 -23.75
N LYS A 20 4.72 -14.96 -24.42
CA LYS A 20 5.37 -13.73 -23.96
C LYS A 20 4.38 -12.57 -23.84
N LEU A 21 3.49 -12.41 -24.82
CA LEU A 21 2.44 -11.39 -24.77
C LEU A 21 1.47 -11.60 -23.59
N ARG A 22 1.07 -12.84 -23.32
CA ARG A 22 0.22 -13.17 -22.17
C ARG A 22 0.90 -12.88 -20.84
N LEU A 23 2.19 -13.19 -20.72
CA LEU A 23 3.00 -12.89 -19.53
C LEU A 23 3.07 -11.37 -19.29
N TYR A 24 3.35 -10.59 -20.33
CA TYR A 24 3.37 -9.13 -20.26
C TYR A 24 2.02 -8.56 -19.80
N ILE A 25 0.91 -9.00 -20.40
CA ILE A 25 -0.43 -8.53 -20.00
C ILE A 25 -0.75 -8.89 -18.55
N TYR A 26 -0.34 -10.08 -18.11
CA TYR A 26 -0.51 -10.51 -16.72
C TYR A 26 0.27 -9.60 -15.76
N GLN A 27 1.52 -9.29 -16.07
CA GLN A 27 2.34 -8.36 -15.28
C GLN A 27 1.76 -6.96 -15.21
N GLU A 28 1.29 -6.43 -16.34
CA GLU A 28 0.59 -5.14 -16.41
C GLU A 28 -0.63 -5.10 -15.47
N ARG A 29 -1.40 -6.20 -15.38
CA ARG A 29 -2.54 -6.30 -14.45
C ARG A 29 -2.09 -6.36 -12.99
N GLN A 30 -1.06 -7.14 -12.68
CA GLN A 30 -0.52 -7.20 -11.31
C GLN A 30 0.03 -5.84 -10.86
N ASN A 31 0.79 -5.16 -11.72
CA ASN A 31 1.32 -3.83 -11.44
C ASN A 31 0.23 -2.78 -11.24
N LYS A 32 -0.92 -2.91 -11.91
CA LYS A 32 -2.09 -2.04 -11.69
C LYS A 32 -2.76 -2.32 -10.35
N ASN A 33 -2.97 -3.59 -10.00
CA ASN A 33 -3.57 -3.98 -8.72
C ASN A 33 -2.69 -3.61 -7.52
N ILE A 34 -1.38 -3.84 -7.59
CA ILE A 34 -0.42 -3.48 -6.54
C ILE A 34 -0.39 -1.97 -6.29
N LYS A 35 -0.53 -1.15 -7.35
CA LYS A 35 -0.58 0.32 -7.23
C LYS A 35 -1.89 0.82 -6.62
N GLN A 36 -2.95 0.04 -6.73
CA GLN A 36 -4.27 0.40 -6.21
C GLN A 36 -4.39 -0.01 -4.73
N ASP A 37 -3.97 -1.23 -4.39
CA ASP A 37 -3.93 -1.71 -3.00
C ASP A 37 -2.98 -0.89 -2.11
N ASN A 38 -1.84 -0.40 -2.66
CA ASN A 38 -0.94 0.49 -1.92
C ASN A 38 -1.51 1.89 -1.69
N LYS A 39 -2.34 2.42 -2.60
CA LYS A 39 -2.96 3.75 -2.45
C LYS A 39 -4.02 3.75 -1.36
N ASP A 40 -4.85 2.71 -1.29
CA ASP A 40 -5.91 2.60 -0.30
C ASP A 40 -5.33 2.34 1.11
N ALA A 41 -4.23 1.55 1.20
CA ALA A 41 -3.52 1.34 2.45
C ALA A 41 -2.84 2.62 2.97
N THR A 42 -2.20 3.40 2.10
CA THR A 42 -1.53 4.66 2.50
C THR A 42 -2.50 5.78 2.87
N GLN A 43 -3.64 5.92 2.17
CA GLN A 43 -4.68 6.87 2.55
C GLN A 43 -5.27 6.55 3.93
N SER A 44 -5.55 5.27 4.22
CA SER A 44 -6.06 4.85 5.53
C SER A 44 -5.08 5.13 6.67
N THR A 45 -3.77 4.99 6.43
CA THR A 45 -2.75 5.27 7.45
C THR A 45 -2.52 6.77 7.69
N GLU A 46 -2.58 7.59 6.65
CA GLU A 46 -2.35 9.04 6.78
C GLU A 46 -3.51 9.72 7.51
N GLU A 47 -4.75 9.32 7.22
CA GLU A 47 -5.92 9.81 7.96
C GLU A 47 -5.89 9.44 9.44
N LYS A 48 -5.42 8.23 9.77
CA LYS A 48 -5.24 7.80 11.15
C LYS A 48 -4.15 8.63 11.84
N ARG A 49 -3.06 8.95 11.13
CA ARG A 49 -1.97 9.79 11.64
C ARG A 49 -2.42 11.23 11.92
N GLU A 50 -3.17 11.84 11.02
CA GLU A 50 -3.71 13.19 11.25
C GLU A 50 -4.67 13.25 12.45
N LYS A 51 -5.54 12.25 12.59
CA LYS A 51 -6.47 12.16 13.72
C LYS A 51 -5.73 11.94 15.05
N ARG A 52 -4.67 11.12 15.07
CA ARG A 52 -3.75 10.97 16.23
C ARG A 52 -3.13 12.31 16.61
N GLN A 53 -2.61 13.06 15.63
CA GLN A 53 -1.95 14.35 15.88
C GLN A 53 -2.90 15.38 16.50
N LYS A 54 -4.13 15.50 15.97
CA LYS A 54 -5.16 16.41 16.51
C LYS A 54 -5.48 16.14 17.98
N ILE A 55 -5.45 14.87 18.40
CA ILE A 55 -5.69 14.47 19.80
C ILE A 55 -4.46 14.82 20.66
N LEU A 56 -3.25 14.62 20.16
CA LEU A 56 -2.01 14.95 20.87
C LEU A 56 -1.80 16.46 21.04
N ASP A 57 -2.29 17.26 20.10
CA ASP A 57 -2.22 18.73 20.15
C ASP A 57 -3.15 19.36 21.21
N ILE A 58 -4.02 18.57 21.86
CA ILE A 58 -4.86 19.03 22.98
C ILE A 58 -3.96 19.39 24.17
N LYS A 59 -4.03 20.65 24.60
CA LYS A 59 -3.20 21.20 25.69
C LYS A 59 -3.59 20.71 27.09
N ASP A 60 -4.86 20.37 27.29
CA ASP A 60 -5.35 19.86 28.57
C ASP A 60 -5.16 18.35 28.67
N ASP A 61 -4.41 17.91 29.67
CA ASP A 61 -3.99 16.52 29.84
C ASP A 61 -5.18 15.58 30.09
N VAL A 62 -6.16 16.02 30.88
CA VAL A 62 -7.36 15.23 31.21
C VAL A 62 -8.23 15.05 29.97
N THR A 63 -8.46 16.12 29.22
CA THR A 63 -9.21 16.08 27.97
C THR A 63 -8.50 15.25 26.90
N ARG A 64 -7.17 15.34 26.82
CA ARG A 64 -6.35 14.52 25.91
C ARG A 64 -6.46 13.03 26.23
N GLN A 65 -6.30 12.65 27.50
CA GLN A 65 -6.41 11.24 27.92
C GLN A 65 -7.82 10.68 27.66
N ASN A 66 -8.87 11.47 27.91
CA ASN A 66 -10.23 11.08 27.56
C ASN A 66 -10.44 10.91 26.06
N ALA A 67 -9.82 11.76 25.23
CA ALA A 67 -9.89 11.67 23.78
C ALA A 67 -9.10 10.45 23.24
N ILE A 68 -7.95 10.11 23.85
CA ILE A 68 -7.18 8.90 23.56
C ILE A 68 -7.99 7.66 23.91
N ALA A 69 -8.60 7.61 25.10
CA ALA A 69 -9.42 6.47 25.54
C ALA A 69 -10.64 6.24 24.63
N LYS A 70 -11.28 7.30 24.16
CA LYS A 70 -12.41 7.22 23.20
C LYS A 70 -11.99 6.79 21.80
N ASN A 71 -10.71 6.95 21.44
CA ASN A 71 -10.18 6.63 20.11
C ASN A 71 -9.03 5.62 20.20
N ILE A 72 -9.14 4.60 21.07
CA ILE A 72 -8.04 3.66 21.35
C ILE A 72 -7.56 2.90 20.12
N GLU A 73 -8.43 2.65 19.14
CA GLU A 73 -8.09 2.06 17.83
C GLU A 73 -7.14 2.94 17.02
N LEU A 74 -7.14 4.24 17.28
CA LEU A 74 -6.18 5.19 16.76
C LEU A 74 -4.91 5.26 17.62
N PHE A 75 -4.68 4.45 18.65
CA PHE A 75 -3.41 4.47 19.40
C PHE A 75 -2.79 3.09 19.62
N ASN A 76 -3.55 2.03 19.33
CA ASN A 76 -3.05 0.66 19.16
C ASN A 76 -2.29 0.47 17.84
#